data_AF-A0A859FC50-F1
#
_entry.id   AF-A0A859FC50-F1
#
_cell.length_a   1.000
_cell.length_b   1.000
_cell.length_c   1.000
_cell.angle_alpha   90.00
_cell.angle_beta   90.00
_cell.angle_gamma   90.00
#
_symmetry.space_group_name_H-M   'P 1'
#
loop_
_entity.id
_entity.type
_entity.pdbx_description
1 polymer ?
#
loop_
_entity_poly.entity_id
_entity_poly.type
_entity_poly.pdbx_seq_one_letter_code
_entity_poly.pdbx_strand_id
1 'polypeptide(L)' 'MAEKEFTVTREKLEGKVVQDVSVNDKAVVIQFTDGTYLDVYMATETGSLKASTNQLKQD' A
#
# COMPACT_ATOMS: atom_id res chain seq x y z
N MET A 1 6.16 11.02 15.40
CA MET A 1 5.07 10.05 15.23
C MET A 1 5.63 8.94 14.37
N ALA A 2 5.78 7.74 14.92
CA ALA A 2 6.50 6.67 14.22
C ALA A 2 5.65 6.20 13.03
N GLU A 3 6.06 6.52 11.81
CA GLU A 3 5.66 5.80 10.61
C GLU A 3 6.00 4.33 10.88
N LYS A 4 4.98 3.53 11.23
CA LYS A 4 5.15 2.09 11.24
C LYS A 4 5.39 1.72 9.78
N GLU A 5 6.65 1.58 9.41
CA GLU A 5 7.07 0.89 8.19
C GLU A 5 6.47 -0.52 8.25
N PHE A 6 5.25 -0.67 7.75
CA PHE A 6 4.67 -1.98 7.54
C PHE A 6 5.42 -2.58 6.36
N THR A 7 6.46 -3.35 6.65
CA THR A 7 7.15 -4.17 5.65
C THR A 7 6.10 -4.98 4.90
N VAL A 8 5.96 -4.72 3.61
CA VAL A 8 5.06 -5.42 2.71
C VAL A 8 5.68 -6.79 2.42
N THR A 9 5.00 -7.86 2.84
CA THR A 9 5.44 -9.22 2.59
C THR A 9 4.33 -9.99 1.87
N ARG A 10 4.70 -11.04 1.14
CA ARG A 10 3.74 -11.85 0.38
C ARG A 10 2.66 -12.42 1.29
N GLU A 11 3.04 -12.90 2.47
CA GLU A 11 2.16 -13.55 3.43
C GLU A 11 1.07 -12.60 3.95
N LYS A 12 1.33 -11.28 3.95
CA LYS A 12 0.34 -10.27 4.33
C LYS A 12 -0.66 -9.95 3.22
N LEU A 13 -0.38 -10.31 1.98
CA LEU A 13 -1.22 -10.02 0.82
C LEU A 13 -1.93 -11.26 0.28
N GLU A 14 -1.43 -12.46 0.62
CA GLU A 14 -1.98 -13.73 0.15
C GLU A 14 -3.45 -13.89 0.58
N GLY A 15 -4.30 -14.28 -0.37
CA GLY A 15 -5.74 -14.46 -0.15
C GLY A 15 -6.57 -13.18 -0.11
N LYS A 16 -5.96 -11.98 -0.17
CA LYS A 16 -6.73 -10.73 -0.29
C LYS A 16 -7.33 -10.58 -1.68
N VAL A 17 -8.58 -10.12 -1.73
CA VAL A 17 -9.29 -9.85 -2.98
C VAL A 17 -9.16 -8.37 -3.32
N VAL A 18 -8.74 -8.07 -4.55
CA VAL A 18 -8.65 -6.70 -5.04
C VAL A 18 -10.05 -6.15 -5.28
N GLN A 19 -10.34 -4.99 -4.69
CA GLN A 19 -11.57 -4.23 -4.90
C GLN A 19 -11.40 -3.19 -6.00
N ASP A 20 -10.30 -2.42 -5.96
CA ASP A 20 -10.01 -1.38 -6.94
C ASP A 20 -8.50 -1.16 -7.11
N VAL A 21 -8.11 -0.58 -8.24
CA VAL A 21 -6.73 -0.20 -8.54
C VAL A 21 -6.70 1.20 -9.14
N SER A 22 -5.99 2.11 -8.48
CA SER A 22 -5.75 3.47 -8.94
C SER A 22 -4.28 3.64 -9.31
N VAL A 23 -4.01 4.21 -10.49
CA VAL A 23 -2.65 4.40 -11.01
C VAL A 23 -2.48 5.82 -11.52
N ASN A 24 -1.36 6.45 -11.18
CA ASN A 24 -0.89 7.69 -11.78
C ASN A 24 0.62 7.63 -12.07
N ASP A 25 1.18 8.77 -12.52
CA ASP A 25 2.60 8.91 -12.85
C ASP A 25 3.54 8.72 -11.66
N LYS A 26 3.04 8.81 -10.44
CA LYS A 26 3.82 8.80 -9.19
C LYS A 26 3.62 7.56 -8.34
N ALA A 27 2.46 6.90 -8.47
CA ALA A 27 2.06 5.83 -7.57
C ALA A 27 1.02 4.88 -8.18
N VAL A 28 1.02 3.68 -7.63
CA VAL A 28 -0.04 2.66 -7.77
C VAL A 28 -0.63 2.44 -6.39
N VAL A 29 -1.94 2.46 -6.28
CA VAL A 29 -2.68 2.15 -5.06
C VAL A 29 -3.66 1.02 -5.35
N ILE A 30 -3.57 -0.05 -4.57
CA ILE A 30 -4.46 -1.21 -4.66
C ILE A 30 -5.32 -1.24 -3.40
N GLN A 31 -6.64 -1.15 -3.58
CA GLN A 31 -7.60 -1.34 -2.51
C GLN A 31 -8.03 -2.80 -2.47
N PHE A 32 -7.98 -3.42 -1.29
CA PHE A 32 -8.51 -4.75 -1.05
C PHE A 32 -9.91 -4.68 -0.41
N THR A 33 -10.72 -5.72 -0.62
CA THR A 33 -12.09 -5.80 -0.11
C THR A 33 -12.21 -5.76 1.42
N ASP A 34 -11.12 -6.01 2.14
CA ASP A 34 -11.05 -5.97 3.61
C ASP A 34 -10.62 -4.58 4.15
N GLY A 35 -10.60 -3.57 3.30
CA GLY A 35 -10.21 -2.19 3.65
C GLY A 35 -8.71 -1.97 3.78
N THR A 36 -7.88 -2.96 3.45
CA THR A 36 -6.42 -2.79 3.30
C THR A 36 -6.11 -2.04 2.02
N TYR A 37 -5.13 -1.14 2.05
CA TYR A 37 -4.54 -0.54 0.86
C TYR A 37 -3.07 -0.93 0.75
N LEU A 38 -2.61 -1.16 -0.48
CA LEU A 38 -1.20 -1.29 -0.84
C LEU A 38 -0.82 -0.13 -1.74
N ASP A 39 0.08 0.71 -1.26
CA ASP A 39 0.65 1.82 -2.01
C ASP A 39 2.04 1.44 -2.50
N VAL A 40 2.31 1.65 -3.79
CA VAL A 40 3.64 1.53 -4.40
C VAL A 40 3.97 2.86 -5.05
N TYR A 41 5.03 3.51 -4.59
CA TYR A 41 5.38 4.87 -5.00
C TYR A 41 6.88 5.09 -5.08
N MET A 42 7.30 6.09 -5.84
CA MET A 42 8.70 6.53 -5.85
C MET A 42 8.96 7.48 -4.68
N ALA A 43 9.84 7.10 -3.76
CA ALA A 43 10.30 7.98 -2.70
C ALA A 43 11.26 9.00 -3.29
N THR A 44 10.82 10.26 -3.41
CA THR A 44 11.59 11.34 -4.06
C THR A 44 12.91 11.64 -3.36
N GLU A 45 12.99 11.41 -2.05
CA GLU A 45 14.19 11.66 -1.25
C GLU A 45 15.32 10.68 -1.56
N THR A 46 14.98 9.42 -1.87
CA THR A 46 15.94 8.35 -2.11
C THR A 46 16.00 7.93 -3.58
N GLY A 47 15.07 8.41 -4.42
CA GLY A 47 14.92 7.98 -5.81
C GLY A 47 14.56 6.50 -5.97
N SER A 48 14.07 5.86 -4.90
CA SER A 48 13.81 4.41 -4.86
C SER A 48 12.32 4.11 -4.81
N LEU A 49 11.90 2.99 -5.40
CA LEU A 49 10.54 2.47 -5.18
C LEU A 49 10.38 2.03 -3.73
N LYS A 50 9.28 2.44 -3.11
CA LYS A 50 8.82 1.98 -1.80
C LYS A 50 7.43 1.39 -1.94
N ALA A 51 7.11 0.48 -1.03
CA ALA A 51 5.77 -0.07 -0.88
C ALA A 51 5.35 0.03 0.59
N SER A 52 4.08 0.32 0.83
CA SER A 52 3.48 0.37 2.16
C SER A 52 2.09 -0.22 2.15
N THR A 53 1.67 -0.77 3.28
CA THR A 53 0.28 -1.16 3.50
C THR A 53 -0.34 -0.34 4.63
N ASN A 54 -1.58 0.10 4.45
CA ASN A 54 -2.38 0.72 5.50
C ASN A 54 -3.78 0.09 5.56
N GLN A 55 -4.54 0.41 6.60
CA GLN A 55 -5.94 0.01 6.71
C GLN A 55 -6.73 1.22 7.19
N LEU A 56 -7.76 1.61 6.45
CA LEU A 56 -8.69 2.63 6.93
C LEU A 56 -9.57 2.00 8.01
N LYS A 57 -9.21 2.23 9.28
CA LYS A 57 -10.15 2.02 10.38
C LYS A 57 -11.18 3.14 10.31
N GLN A 58 -12.44 2.79 10.11
CA GLN A 58 -13.53 3.71 10.42
C GLN A 58 -13.71 3.69 11.94
N ASP A 59 -13.42 4.82 12.59
CA ASP A 59 -13.78 5.07 13.99
C ASP A 59 -15.29 5.35 14.11
#